data_AF-A0A318S5S1-F1
#
_entry.id   AF-A0A318S5S1-F1
#
_cell.length_a   1.000
_cell.length_b   1.000
_cell.length_c   1.000
_cell.angle_alpha   90.00
_cell.angle_beta   90.00
_cell.angle_gamma   90.00
#
_symmetry.space_group_name_H-M   'P 1'
#
loop_
_entity.id
_entity.type
_entity.pdbx_description
1 polymer ?
#
loop_
_entity_poly.entity_id
_entity_poly.type
_entity_poly.pdbx_seq_one_letter_code
_entity_poly.pdbx_strand_id
1 'polypeptide(L)'
;MMRVSLPARVRLSRLRETPSPGVLSSLRRLRDAPLLARIGEPGVVCVVVIAGGKVVGYLARGGEEEVVALEPTWRGRGIEAALQDEARAP
;
A
#
# COMPACT_ATOMS: atom_id res chain seq x y z
N MET A 1 5.32 11.60 -17.37
CA MET A 1 4.59 10.77 -16.40
C MET A 1 3.95 9.61 -17.15
N MET A 2 4.44 8.39 -16.95
CA MET A 2 3.82 7.18 -17.52
C MET A 2 2.49 6.97 -16.79
N ARG A 3 1.35 7.10 -17.48
CA ARG A 3 0.05 6.74 -16.89
C ARG A 3 -0.01 5.22 -16.80
N VAL A 4 0.19 4.68 -15.60
CA VAL A 4 -0.03 3.26 -15.37
C VAL A 4 -1.54 3.01 -15.38
N SER A 5 -2.03 2.30 -16.40
CA SER A 5 -3.44 1.89 -16.45
C SER A 5 -3.68 0.79 -15.42
N LEU A 6 -4.21 1.18 -14.26
CA LEU A 6 -4.63 0.21 -13.23
C LEU A 6 -5.80 -0.65 -13.75
N PRO A 7 -5.88 -1.93 -13.34
CA PRO A 7 -7.04 -2.77 -13.66
C PRO A 7 -8.35 -2.11 -13.20
N ALA A 8 -9.43 -2.34 -13.96
CA ALA A 8 -10.74 -1.82 -13.62
C ALA A 8 -11.11 -2.21 -12.17
N ARG A 9 -11.61 -1.23 -11.40
CA ARG A 9 -11.98 -1.35 -9.97
C ARG A 9 -10.85 -1.43 -8.95
N VAL A 10 -9.59 -1.22 -9.34
CA VAL A 10 -8.49 -0.99 -8.39
C VAL A 10 -8.48 0.47 -7.96
N ARG A 11 -8.34 0.71 -6.66
CA ARG A 11 -8.16 2.04 -6.06
C ARG A 11 -6.92 2.05 -5.19
N LEU A 12 -6.15 3.13 -5.25
CA LEU A 12 -5.08 3.41 -4.30
C LEU A 12 -5.62 4.36 -3.23
N SER A 13 -5.16 4.19 -1.99
CA SER A 13 -5.49 5.09 -0.89
C SER A 13 -4.29 5.24 0.04
N ARG A 14 -3.91 6.48 0.33
CA ARG A 14 -2.90 6.77 1.36
C ARG A 14 -3.53 6.76 2.74
N LEU A 15 -2.94 5.99 3.67
CA LEU A 15 -3.31 6.00 5.08
C LEU A 15 -2.60 7.17 5.75
N ARG A 16 -3.37 8.12 6.27
CA ARG A 16 -2.86 9.35 6.92
C ARG A 16 -2.76 9.22 8.43
N GLU A 17 -3.52 8.30 9.00
CA GLU A 17 -3.60 8.01 10.42
C GLU A 17 -3.48 6.49 10.63
N THR A 18 -3.32 6.09 11.89
CA THR A 18 -3.25 4.68 12.24
C THR A 18 -4.54 3.97 11.81
N PRO A 19 -4.46 2.97 10.93
CA PRO A 19 -5.65 2.31 10.40
C PRO A 19 -6.32 1.43 11.46
N SER A 20 -7.59 1.12 11.23
CA SER A 20 -8.36 0.26 12.15
C SER A 20 -7.70 -1.12 12.33
N PRO A 21 -7.95 -1.82 13.45
CA PRO A 21 -7.37 -3.15 13.70
C PRO A 21 -7.63 -4.17 12.59
N GLY A 22 -8.79 -4.10 11.93
CA GLY A 22 -9.14 -4.98 10.81
C GLY A 22 -8.30 -4.72 9.56
N VAL A 23 -8.01 -3.46 9.27
CA VAL A 23 -7.11 -3.08 8.17
C VAL A 23 -5.68 -3.50 8.50
N LEU A 24 -5.17 -3.20 9.69
CA LEU A 24 -3.83 -3.65 10.14
C LEU A 24 -3.68 -5.17 10.03
N SER A 25 -4.68 -5.93 10.47
CA SER A 25 -4.69 -7.38 10.37
C SER A 25 -4.63 -7.85 8.91
N SER A 26 -5.31 -7.15 8.00
CA SER A 26 -5.27 -7.46 6.57
C SER A 26 -3.88 -7.19 5.97
N LEU A 27 -3.24 -6.08 6.35
CA LEU A 27 -1.88 -5.75 5.90
C LEU A 27 -0.87 -6.79 6.38
N ARG A 28 -0.90 -7.17 7.66
CA ARG A 28 -0.01 -8.18 8.24
C ARG A 28 -0.14 -9.56 7.59
N ARG A 29 -1.35 -9.94 7.15
CA ARG A 29 -1.57 -11.19 6.40
C ARG A 29 -0.91 -11.18 5.03
N LEU A 30 -0.79 -10.02 4.38
CA LEU A 30 -0.07 -9.89 3.12
C LEU A 30 1.44 -10.00 3.34
N ARG A 31 1.94 -9.25 4.34
CA ARG A 31 3.32 -9.31 4.82
C ARG A 31 3.39 -8.61 6.17
N ASP A 32 4.00 -9.25 7.16
CA ASP A 32 4.30 -8.55 8.41
C ASP A 32 5.56 -7.70 8.25
N ALA A 33 5.52 -6.46 8.75
CA ALA A 33 6.61 -5.51 8.64
C ALA A 33 6.58 -4.51 9.80
N PRO A 34 7.75 -4.13 10.37
CA PRO A 34 7.83 -3.15 11.45
C PRO A 34 7.15 -1.81 11.13
N LEU A 35 7.23 -1.37 9.87
CA LEU A 35 6.58 -0.14 9.39
C LEU A 35 5.06 -0.12 9.60
N LEU A 36 4.39 -1.28 9.66
CA LEU A 36 2.94 -1.33 9.90
C LEU A 36 2.55 -0.82 11.29
N ALA A 37 3.44 -0.95 12.29
CA ALA A 37 3.20 -0.44 13.64
C ALA A 37 3.37 1.09 13.74
N ARG A 38 4.00 1.70 12.73
CA ARG A 38 4.38 3.11 12.70
C ARG A 38 3.50 3.95 11.78
N ILE A 39 2.44 3.36 11.22
CA ILE A 39 1.53 4.08 10.31
C ILE A 39 0.85 5.22 11.10
N GLY A 40 0.99 6.45 10.59
CA GLY A 40 0.52 7.68 11.23
C GLY A 40 1.65 8.49 11.88
N GLU A 41 2.85 7.92 12.03
CA GLU A 41 4.04 8.67 12.45
C GLU A 41 4.52 9.62 11.34
N PRO A 42 5.09 10.79 11.69
CA PRO A 42 5.75 11.68 10.73
C PRO A 42 6.84 10.95 9.95
N GLY A 43 6.86 11.13 8.63
CA GLY A 43 7.85 10.51 7.74
C GLY A 43 7.55 9.06 7.38
N VAL A 44 6.47 8.46 7.90
CA VAL A 44 5.98 7.15 7.47
C VAL A 44 4.84 7.33 6.48
N VAL A 45 5.00 6.78 5.28
CA VAL A 45 3.98 6.77 4.23
C VAL A 45 3.48 5.35 4.07
N CYS A 46 2.16 5.16 4.09
CA CYS A 46 1.55 3.89 3.73
C CYS A 46 0.45 4.10 2.69
N VAL A 47 0.55 3.39 1.58
CA VAL A 47 -0.44 3.38 0.50
C VAL A 47 -0.99 1.96 0.38
N VAL A 48 -2.31 1.83 0.35
CA VAL A 48 -3.00 0.55 0.17
C VAL A 48 -3.65 0.45 -1.19
N VAL A 49 -3.74 -0.77 -1.70
CA VAL A 49 -4.46 -1.13 -2.91
C VAL A 49 -5.76 -1.80 -2.51
N ILE A 50 -6.87 -1.29 -3.00
CA ILE A 50 -8.21 -1.80 -2.70
C ILE A 50 -8.85 -2.29 -4.00
N ALA A 51 -9.32 -3.53 -4.01
CA ALA A 51 -10.09 -4.12 -5.10
C ALA A 51 -11.29 -4.87 -4.53
N GLY A 52 -12.49 -4.61 -5.07
CA GLY A 52 -13.72 -5.27 -4.60
C GLY A 52 -14.04 -5.04 -3.11
N GLY A 53 -13.61 -3.90 -2.55
CA GLY A 53 -13.79 -3.57 -1.14
C GLY A 53 -12.80 -4.25 -0.18
N LYS A 54 -11.78 -4.94 -0.69
CA LYS A 54 -10.74 -5.60 0.11
C LYS A 54 -9.37 -5.00 -0.18
N VAL A 55 -8.51 -4.96 0.84
CA VAL A 55 -7.10 -4.61 0.67
C VAL A 55 -6.38 -5.81 0.05
N VAL A 56 -5.82 -5.61 -1.14
CA VAL A 56 -5.12 -6.67 -1.91
C VAL A 56 -3.61 -6.43 -1.99
N GLY A 57 -3.15 -5.30 -1.46
CA GLY A 57 -1.75 -4.92 -1.47
C GLY A 57 -1.48 -3.64 -0.70
N TYR A 58 -0.23 -3.38 -0.39
CA TYR A 58 0.23 -2.12 0.16
C TYR A 58 1.70 -1.84 -0.15
N LEU A 59 2.08 -0.58 -0.01
CA LEU A 59 3.44 -0.10 0.12
C LEU A 59 3.54 0.70 1.42
N ALA A 60 4.52 0.38 2.26
CA ALA A 60 4.89 1.18 3.42
C ALA A 60 6.34 1.65 3.27
N ARG A 61 6.60 2.92 3.55
CA ARG A 61 7.92 3.55 3.45
C ARG A 61 8.18 4.41 4.69
N GLY A 62 9.38 4.32 5.25
CA GLY A 62 9.82 5.19 6.36
C GLY A 62 11.34 5.12 6.52
N GLY A 63 12.01 6.28 6.47
CA GLY A 63 13.48 6.33 6.45
C GLY A 63 14.05 5.60 5.21
N GLU A 64 14.95 4.64 5.45
CA GLU A 64 15.55 3.76 4.43
C GLU A 64 14.73 2.48 4.19
N GLU A 65 13.69 2.24 4.99
CA GLU A 65 12.85 1.05 4.86
C GLU A 65 11.73 1.28 3.85
N GLU A 66 11.60 0.34 2.90
CA GLU A 66 10.46 0.25 2.00
C GLU A 66 9.99 -1.21 1.92
N VAL A 67 8.69 -1.39 2.07
CA VAL A 67 8.03 -2.70 1.98
C VAL A 67 6.88 -2.60 1.00
N VAL A 68 6.95 -3.41 -0.05
CA VAL A 68 5.83 -3.64 -0.98
C VAL A 68 5.32 -5.06 -0.80
N ALA A 69 4.00 -5.22 -0.69
CA ALA A 69 3.35 -6.52 -0.61
C ALA A 69 2.05 -6.50 -1.41
N LEU A 70 1.88 -7.47 -2.30
CA LEU A 70 0.65 -7.70 -3.05
C LEU A 70 0.29 -9.18 -3.01
N GLU A 71 -1.01 -9.45 -3.02
CA GLU A 71 -1.55 -10.77 -3.33
C GLU A 71 -1.01 -11.28 -4.69
N PRO A 72 -0.65 -12.57 -4.81
CA PRO A 72 -0.03 -13.10 -6.03
C PRO A 72 -0.81 -12.85 -7.32
N THR A 73 -2.15 -12.91 -7.26
CA THR A 73 -3.06 -12.73 -8.41
C THR A 73 -3.07 -11.30 -8.97
N TRP A 74 -2.62 -10.33 -8.17
CA TRP A 74 -2.60 -8.90 -8.49
C TRP A 74 -1.22 -8.40 -8.96
N ARG A 75 -0.19 -9.23 -8.87
CA ARG A 75 1.17 -8.87 -9.29
C ARG A 75 1.32 -8.73 -10.80
N GLY A 76 2.28 -7.92 -11.22
CA GLY A 76 2.62 -7.75 -12.64
C GLY A 76 1.55 -7.00 -13.45
N ARG A 77 0.62 -6.31 -12.77
CA ARG A 77 -0.47 -5.52 -13.38
C ARG A 77 -0.21 -4.02 -13.33
N GLY A 78 1.03 -3.61 -13.05
CA GLY A 78 1.44 -2.21 -12.87
C GLY A 78 1.08 -1.61 -11.51
N ILE A 79 0.48 -2.38 -10.60
CA ILE A 79 0.03 -1.87 -9.30
C ILE A 79 1.22 -1.50 -8.41
N GLU A 80 2.32 -2.23 -8.50
CA GLU A 80 3.57 -1.96 -7.78
C GLU A 80 4.15 -0.59 -8.15
N ALA A 81 4.23 -0.30 -9.45
CA ALA A 81 4.69 0.99 -9.95
C ALA A 81 3.75 2.13 -9.53
N ALA A 82 2.43 1.89 -9.57
CA ALA A 82 1.45 2.88 -9.13
C ALA A 82 1.52 3.16 -7.62
N LEU A 83 1.76 2.12 -6.80
CA LEU A 83 2.01 2.28 -5.36
C LEU A 83 3.26 3.12 -5.10
N GLN A 84 4.34 2.89 -5.85
CA GLN A 84 5.59 3.64 -5.71
C GLN A 84 5.42 5.12 -6.10
N ASP A 85 4.72 5.40 -7.19
CA ASP A 85 4.43 6.78 -7.61
C ASP A 85 3.57 7.50 -6.54
N GLU A 86 2.50 6.83 -6.08
CA GLU A 86 1.63 7.36 -5.04
C GLU A 86 2.37 7.55 -3.70
N ALA A 87 3.37 6.74 -3.37
CA ALA A 87 4.16 6.90 -2.14
C ALA A 87 5.24 7.99 -2.21
N ARG A 88 5.56 8.45 -3.43
CA ARG A 88 6.50 9.56 -3.71
C ARG A 88 5.79 10.89 -3.90
N ALA A 89 4.50 10.87 -4.24
CA ALA A 89 3.70 12.07 -4.33
C ALA A 89 3.75 12.85 -2.99
N PRO A 90 3.74 14.19 -3.01
CA PRO A 90 3.80 15.01 -1.79
C PRO A 90 2.62 14.78 -0.84
#